data_AF-A0A0T5X917-F1
#
_entry.id   AF-A0A0T5X917-F1
#
_cell.length_a   1.000
_cell.length_b   1.000
_cell.length_c   1.000
_cell.angle_alpha   90.00
_cell.angle_beta   90.00
_cell.angle_gamma   90.00
#
_symmetry.space_group_name_H-M   'P 1'
#
loop_
_entity.id
_entity.type
_entity.pdbx_description
1 polymer ?
#
loop_
_entity_poly.entity_id
_entity_poly.type
_entity_poly.pdbx_seq_one_letter_code
_entity_poly.pdbx_strand_id
1 'polypeptide(L)'
;MDNGKLDVTKAIETVKRIKDIVDVNKEYLTELDSAIGDADHGINMSRGFAKALEKVKSNEYNDIGSVFKDVAMTLMSTVGGAAGPLYGTFFMKASMKLAGQKEADLPLLAQAFREGLQGVVSLGKAQLADKTMVDALTPAVEALESAAKDGLSLKQGLEKALAMAEKGMKDTIPMVARKGRASYLGERSAGHQDPGATSSYLILKAFCDALED
;
A
#
# COMPACT_ATOMS: atom_id res chain seq x y z
N MET A 1 -25.77 -10.17 0.22
CA MET A 1 -24.94 -11.20 -0.44
C MET A 1 -23.65 -10.49 -0.79
N ASP A 2 -22.54 -10.90 -0.18
CA ASP A 2 -21.24 -10.34 -0.52
C ASP A 2 -20.94 -10.66 -1.99
N ASN A 3 -20.93 -9.64 -2.85
CA ASN A 3 -20.76 -9.80 -4.29
C ASN A 3 -19.31 -10.14 -4.69
N GLY A 4 -18.39 -10.31 -3.73
CA GLY A 4 -16.99 -10.63 -4.01
C GLY A 4 -16.27 -9.54 -4.80
N LYS A 5 -16.75 -8.29 -4.68
CA LYS A 5 -16.22 -7.09 -5.36
C LYS A 5 -15.94 -5.99 -4.36
N LEU A 6 -15.04 -5.10 -4.73
CA LEU A 6 -14.82 -3.81 -4.08
C LEU A 6 -15.84 -2.82 -4.63
N ASP A 7 -16.63 -2.17 -3.78
CA ASP A 7 -17.50 -1.04 -4.16
C ASP A 7 -17.05 0.25 -3.46
N VAL A 8 -17.79 1.36 -3.64
CA VAL A 8 -17.47 2.65 -3.02
C VAL A 8 -17.48 2.57 -1.48
N THR A 9 -18.45 1.86 -0.90
CA THR A 9 -18.56 1.69 0.55
C THR A 9 -17.35 0.94 1.11
N LYS A 10 -17.00 -0.18 0.48
CA LYS A 10 -15.84 -1.00 0.83
C LYS A 10 -14.52 -0.28 0.57
N ALA A 11 -14.44 0.60 -0.44
CA ALA A 11 -13.28 1.46 -0.66
C ALA A 11 -13.09 2.45 0.49
N ILE A 12 -14.16 3.08 0.98
CA ILE A 12 -14.10 3.97 2.16
C ILE A 12 -13.75 3.18 3.42
N GLU A 13 -14.36 2.00 3.62
CA GLU A 13 -14.04 1.12 4.74
C GLU A 13 -12.58 0.66 4.68
N THR A 14 -12.05 0.37 3.49
CA THR A 14 -10.62 0.07 3.30
C THR A 14 -9.74 1.22 3.80
N VAL A 15 -10.07 2.48 3.49
CA VAL A 15 -9.31 3.64 4.00
C VAL A 15 -9.37 3.71 5.53
N LYS A 16 -10.52 3.42 6.13
CA LYS A 16 -10.68 3.32 7.58
C LYS A 16 -9.80 2.22 8.17
N ARG A 17 -9.83 1.01 7.59
CA ARG A 17 -9.03 -0.13 8.02
C ARG A 17 -7.53 0.15 7.89
N ILE A 18 -7.10 0.84 6.82
CA ILE A 18 -5.70 1.27 6.66
C ILE A 18 -5.31 2.22 7.78
N LYS A 19 -6.12 3.25 8.05
CA LYS A 19 -5.86 4.19 9.15
C LYS A 19 -5.73 3.42 10.46
N ASP A 20 -6.68 2.56 10.79
CA ASP A 20 -6.72 1.87 12.08
C ASP A 20 -5.53 0.91 12.24
N ILE A 21 -5.17 0.13 11.21
CA ILE A 21 -4.02 -0.78 11.30
C ILE A 21 -2.68 -0.02 11.36
N VAL A 22 -2.56 1.11 10.65
CA VAL A 22 -1.36 1.97 10.72
C VAL A 22 -1.24 2.61 12.10
N ASP A 23 -2.35 3.06 12.71
CA ASP A 23 -2.34 3.63 14.06
C ASP A 23 -1.93 2.59 15.11
N VAL A 24 -2.43 1.36 15.02
CA VAL A 24 -2.04 0.26 15.92
C VAL A 24 -0.56 -0.09 15.79
N ASN A 25 0.00 0.03 14.58
CA ASN A 25 1.40 -0.30 14.29
C ASN A 25 2.31 0.94 14.22
N LYS A 26 1.85 2.11 14.67
CA LYS A 26 2.55 3.38 14.50
C LYS A 26 3.92 3.35 15.15
N GLU A 27 3.98 2.91 16.40
CA GLU A 27 5.22 2.81 17.18
C GLU A 27 6.17 1.78 16.55
N TYR A 28 5.66 0.63 16.12
CA TYR A 28 6.46 -0.41 15.47
C TYR A 28 7.07 0.05 14.14
N LEU A 29 6.29 0.71 13.28
CA LEU A 29 6.80 1.28 12.03
C LEU A 29 7.86 2.37 12.28
N THR A 30 7.69 3.13 13.37
CA THR A 30 8.66 4.15 13.80
C THR A 30 9.95 3.51 14.32
N GLU A 31 9.84 2.41 15.07
CA GLU A 31 11.00 1.64 15.56
C GLU A 31 11.81 1.06 14.39
N LEU A 32 11.15 0.42 13.42
CA LEU A 32 11.81 -0.09 12.21
C LEU A 32 12.58 1.00 11.47
N ASP A 33 11.94 2.16 11.29
CA ASP A 33 12.55 3.31 10.63
C ASP A 33 13.65 3.98 11.49
N SER A 34 13.61 3.86 12.82
CA SER A 34 14.70 4.36 13.68
C SER A 34 16.00 3.58 13.49
N ALA A 35 15.91 2.29 13.15
CA ALA A 35 17.08 1.45 12.96
C ALA A 35 17.84 1.77 11.67
N ILE A 36 17.13 2.22 10.63
CA ILE A 36 17.70 2.42 9.29
C ILE A 36 17.29 3.73 8.60
N GLY A 37 16.74 4.70 9.33
CA GLY A 37 16.15 5.92 8.78
C GLY A 37 16.15 7.05 9.81
N ASP A 38 15.12 7.90 9.79
CA ASP A 38 14.97 9.09 10.65
C ASP A 38 13.83 8.98 11.68
N ALA A 39 13.31 7.77 11.90
CA ALA A 39 12.31 7.46 12.92
C ALA A 39 11.03 8.28 12.77
N ASP A 40 10.56 8.50 11.53
CA ASP A 40 9.37 9.31 11.26
C ASP A 40 8.29 8.56 10.46
N HIS A 41 8.60 7.39 9.90
CA HIS A 41 7.70 6.70 8.97
C HIS A 41 6.33 6.38 9.57
N GLY A 42 6.29 5.76 10.75
CA GLY A 42 5.02 5.41 11.41
C GLY A 42 4.16 6.65 11.71
N ILE A 43 4.78 7.72 12.25
CA ILE A 43 4.13 9.00 12.54
C ILE A 43 3.57 9.64 11.26
N ASN A 44 4.37 9.68 10.20
CA ASN A 44 3.98 10.26 8.91
C ASN A 44 2.82 9.48 8.29
N MET A 45 2.86 8.14 8.32
CA MET A 45 1.81 7.28 7.78
C MET A 45 0.49 7.42 8.57
N SER A 46 0.55 7.39 9.90
CA SER A 46 -0.62 7.59 10.78
C SER A 46 -1.28 8.95 10.51
N ARG A 47 -0.50 10.03 10.49
CA ARG A 47 -1.00 11.38 10.17
C ARG A 47 -1.65 11.44 8.78
N GLY A 48 -1.02 10.84 7.79
CA GLY A 48 -1.50 10.85 6.41
C GLY A 48 -2.84 10.14 6.25
N PHE A 49 -2.95 8.91 6.77
CA PHE A 49 -4.17 8.12 6.64
C PHE A 49 -5.30 8.61 7.54
N ALA A 50 -5.01 9.25 8.69
CA ALA A 50 -6.01 9.96 9.48
C ALA A 50 -6.67 11.08 8.64
N LYS A 51 -5.87 11.93 8.00
CA LYS A 51 -6.37 13.01 7.13
C LYS A 51 -7.07 12.46 5.89
N ALA A 52 -6.56 11.38 5.29
CA ALA A 52 -7.21 10.75 4.15
C ALA A 52 -8.60 10.22 4.53
N LEU A 53 -8.73 9.60 5.71
CA LEU A 53 -10.00 9.14 6.24
C LEU A 53 -11.00 10.29 6.48
N GLU A 54 -10.54 11.39 7.07
CA GLU A 54 -11.35 12.61 7.24
C GLU A 54 -11.87 13.11 5.89
N LYS A 55 -10.98 13.18 4.89
CA LYS A 55 -11.32 13.65 3.54
C LYS A 55 -12.34 12.76 2.83
N VAL A 56 -12.21 11.43 2.94
CA VAL A 56 -13.17 10.52 2.30
C VAL A 56 -14.50 10.45 3.06
N LYS A 57 -14.52 10.70 4.37
CA LYS A 57 -15.78 10.78 5.13
C LYS A 57 -16.52 12.09 4.92
N SER A 58 -15.84 13.16 4.51
CA SER A 58 -16.45 14.48 4.29
C SER A 58 -17.06 14.67 2.90
N ASN A 59 -16.91 13.69 1.99
CA ASN A 59 -17.36 13.78 0.61
C ASN A 59 -18.30 12.62 0.27
N GLU A 60 -19.16 12.83 -0.71
CA GLU A 60 -19.92 11.77 -1.36
C GLU A 60 -19.22 11.36 -2.65
N TYR A 61 -19.24 10.06 -2.96
CA TYR A 61 -18.56 9.51 -4.13
C TYR A 61 -19.51 8.66 -4.97
N ASN A 62 -19.39 8.79 -6.29
CA ASN A 62 -20.14 8.01 -7.25
C ASN A 62 -19.33 6.83 -7.82
N ASP A 63 -18.01 6.80 -7.58
CA ASP A 63 -17.08 5.81 -8.10
C ASP A 63 -15.85 5.63 -7.19
N ILE A 64 -15.20 4.47 -7.28
CA ILE A 64 -14.04 4.08 -6.47
C ILE A 64 -12.82 4.93 -6.81
N GLY A 65 -12.64 5.27 -8.09
CA GLY A 65 -11.53 6.12 -8.54
C GLY A 65 -11.51 7.45 -7.81
N SER A 66 -12.66 8.10 -7.66
CA SER A 66 -12.76 9.36 -6.92
C SER A 66 -12.36 9.24 -5.44
N VAL A 67 -12.70 8.13 -4.76
CA VAL A 67 -12.25 7.87 -3.38
C VAL A 67 -10.73 7.78 -3.32
N PHE A 68 -10.12 6.95 -4.17
CA PHE A 68 -8.66 6.73 -4.17
C PHE A 68 -7.88 7.96 -4.62
N LYS A 69 -8.47 8.80 -5.48
CA LYS A 69 -7.88 10.08 -5.87
C LYS A 69 -7.76 11.04 -4.68
N ASP A 70 -8.79 11.14 -3.85
CA ASP A 70 -8.74 11.97 -2.65
C ASP A 70 -7.75 11.44 -1.60
N VAL A 71 -7.64 10.11 -1.47
CA VAL A 71 -6.58 9.48 -0.67
C VAL A 71 -5.20 9.90 -1.22
N ALA A 72 -4.98 9.73 -2.52
CA ALA A 72 -3.72 10.05 -3.17
C ALA A 72 -3.28 11.50 -2.95
N MET A 73 -4.18 12.46 -3.22
CA MET A 73 -3.89 13.89 -3.05
C MET A 73 -3.62 14.26 -1.59
N THR A 74 -4.36 13.65 -0.66
CA THR A 74 -4.13 13.84 0.78
C THR A 74 -2.76 13.32 1.19
N LEU A 75 -2.38 12.11 0.79
CA LEU A 75 -1.08 11.53 1.15
C LEU A 75 0.08 12.37 0.57
N MET A 76 0.00 12.80 -0.69
CA MET A 76 1.02 13.64 -1.32
C MET A 76 1.25 14.98 -0.58
N SER A 77 0.22 15.53 0.06
CA SER A 77 0.30 16.84 0.72
C SER A 77 0.56 16.77 2.23
N THR A 78 0.42 15.60 2.85
CA THR A 78 0.42 15.47 4.32
C THR A 78 1.44 14.50 4.88
N VAL A 79 1.89 13.52 4.09
CA VAL A 79 2.92 12.56 4.49
C VAL A 79 4.27 13.13 4.08
N GLY A 80 5.17 13.28 5.05
CA GLY A 80 6.54 13.74 4.83
C GLY A 80 7.42 12.64 4.23
N GLY A 81 8.66 13.03 3.87
CA GLY A 81 9.66 12.08 3.41
C GLY A 81 9.31 11.39 2.07
N ALA A 82 9.95 10.25 1.81
CA ALA A 82 9.76 9.51 0.57
C ALA A 82 8.39 8.82 0.48
N ALA A 83 7.80 8.44 1.62
CA ALA A 83 6.56 7.67 1.68
C ALA A 83 5.37 8.42 1.06
N GLY A 84 5.27 9.75 1.28
CA GLY A 84 4.14 10.54 0.81
C GLY A 84 3.99 10.57 -0.71
N PRO A 85 5.01 11.00 -1.47
CA PRO A 85 4.98 10.95 -2.93
C PRO A 85 4.80 9.53 -3.48
N LEU A 86 5.39 8.51 -2.85
CA LEU A 86 5.29 7.12 -3.33
C LEU A 86 3.89 6.53 -3.14
N TYR A 87 3.34 6.55 -1.92
CA TYR A 87 1.96 6.08 -1.67
C TYR A 87 0.93 6.94 -2.37
N GLY A 88 1.12 8.27 -2.36
CA GLY A 88 0.29 9.17 -3.14
C GLY A 88 0.26 8.79 -4.62
N THR A 89 1.43 8.49 -5.22
CA THR A 89 1.51 8.05 -6.61
C THR A 89 0.85 6.69 -6.83
N PHE A 90 1.04 5.74 -5.91
CA PHE A 90 0.37 4.43 -5.97
C PHE A 90 -1.14 4.60 -6.07
N PHE A 91 -1.75 5.31 -5.11
CA PHE A 91 -3.19 5.54 -5.08
C PHE A 91 -3.65 6.39 -6.27
N MET A 92 -2.86 7.36 -6.72
CA MET A 92 -3.20 8.19 -7.87
C MET A 92 -3.31 7.33 -9.14
N LYS A 93 -2.34 6.45 -9.40
CA LYS A 93 -2.37 5.58 -10.57
C LYS A 93 -3.48 4.53 -10.50
N ALA A 94 -3.68 3.93 -9.34
CA ALA A 94 -4.83 3.04 -9.11
C ALA A 94 -6.16 3.77 -9.32
N SER A 95 -6.29 5.02 -8.85
CA SER A 95 -7.51 5.83 -9.01
C SER A 95 -7.86 6.09 -10.46
N MET A 96 -6.86 6.37 -11.31
CA MET A 96 -7.06 6.57 -12.74
C MET A 96 -7.58 5.30 -13.41
N LYS A 97 -7.09 4.13 -13.00
CA LYS A 97 -7.56 2.85 -13.53
C LYS A 97 -9.00 2.53 -13.10
N LEU A 98 -9.40 2.98 -11.92
CA LEU A 98 -10.72 2.77 -11.33
C LEU A 98 -11.71 3.92 -11.59
N ALA A 99 -11.34 4.89 -12.42
CA ALA A 99 -12.17 6.07 -12.69
C ALA A 99 -13.53 5.66 -13.27
N GLY A 100 -14.61 6.15 -12.65
CA GLY A 100 -15.99 5.89 -13.07
C GLY A 100 -16.50 4.48 -12.74
N GLN A 101 -15.71 3.65 -12.04
CA GLN A 101 -16.10 2.30 -11.65
C GLN A 101 -16.83 2.31 -10.32
N LYS A 102 -18.07 1.81 -10.29
CA LYS A 102 -18.86 1.65 -9.07
C LYS A 102 -18.48 0.42 -8.27
N GLU A 103 -18.04 -0.62 -8.98
CA GLU A 103 -17.56 -1.88 -8.43
C GLU A 103 -16.28 -2.30 -9.17
N ALA A 104 -15.40 -3.03 -8.51
CA ALA A 104 -14.21 -3.65 -9.09
C ALA A 104 -14.09 -5.11 -8.65
N ASP A 105 -13.92 -5.99 -9.63
CA ASP A 105 -13.59 -7.40 -9.43
C ASP A 105 -12.06 -7.59 -9.34
N LEU A 106 -11.63 -8.84 -9.14
CA LEU A 106 -10.22 -9.18 -9.02
C LEU A 106 -9.37 -8.76 -10.24
N PRO A 107 -9.76 -9.08 -11.50
CA PRO A 107 -9.00 -8.64 -12.66
C PRO A 107 -8.82 -7.12 -12.73
N LEU A 108 -9.87 -6.34 -12.46
CA LEU A 108 -9.78 -4.89 -12.49
C LEU A 108 -8.92 -4.33 -11.35
N LEU A 109 -9.08 -4.86 -10.13
CA LEU A 109 -8.26 -4.44 -8.98
C LEU A 109 -6.78 -4.79 -9.18
N ALA A 110 -6.48 -5.97 -9.72
CA ALA A 110 -5.11 -6.38 -10.07
C ALA A 110 -4.46 -5.39 -11.05
N GLN A 111 -5.19 -4.96 -12.08
CA GLN A 111 -4.70 -3.94 -13.02
C GLN A 111 -4.48 -2.59 -12.31
N ALA A 112 -5.38 -2.17 -11.41
CA ALA A 112 -5.20 -0.92 -10.67
C ALA A 112 -3.96 -0.95 -9.76
N PHE A 113 -3.71 -2.07 -9.10
CA PHE A 113 -2.50 -2.30 -8.29
C PHE A 113 -1.25 -2.32 -9.16
N ARG A 114 -1.30 -2.91 -10.36
CA ARG A 114 -0.20 -2.88 -11.32
C ARG A 114 0.16 -1.46 -11.76
N GLU A 115 -0.83 -0.63 -12.09
CA GLU A 115 -0.62 0.79 -12.40
C GLU A 115 -0.03 1.55 -11.20
N GLY A 116 -0.53 1.27 -9.98
CA GLY A 116 0.01 1.79 -8.73
C GLY A 116 1.50 1.49 -8.56
N LEU A 117 1.87 0.21 -8.66
CA LEU A 117 3.26 -0.25 -8.56
C LEU A 117 4.15 0.37 -9.64
N GLN A 118 3.69 0.42 -10.89
CA GLN A 118 4.44 1.06 -11.97
C GLN A 118 4.70 2.54 -11.70
N GLY A 119 3.72 3.24 -11.10
CA GLY A 119 3.89 4.62 -10.62
C GLY A 119 4.99 4.74 -9.57
N VAL A 120 4.96 3.88 -8.54
CA VAL A 120 5.97 3.83 -7.48
C VAL A 120 7.37 3.58 -8.05
N VAL A 121 7.52 2.55 -8.91
CA VAL A 121 8.79 2.22 -9.56
C VAL A 121 9.28 3.36 -10.46
N SER A 122 8.38 3.98 -11.21
CA SER A 122 8.72 5.10 -12.09
C SER A 122 9.21 6.33 -11.32
N LEU A 123 8.63 6.60 -10.16
CA LEU A 123 9.01 7.72 -9.30
C LEU A 123 10.27 7.42 -8.48
N GLY A 124 10.30 6.29 -7.77
CA GLY A 124 11.39 5.92 -6.86
C GLY A 124 12.61 5.28 -7.54
N LYS A 125 12.46 4.82 -8.78
CA LYS A 125 13.49 4.09 -9.56
C LYS A 125 14.08 2.90 -8.79
N ALA A 126 13.27 2.29 -7.91
CA ALA A 126 13.63 1.13 -7.12
C ALA A 126 13.36 -0.15 -7.91
N GLN A 127 14.20 -1.15 -7.72
CA GLN A 127 14.07 -2.50 -8.25
C GLN A 127 13.84 -3.48 -7.10
N LEU A 128 13.47 -4.71 -7.45
CA LEU A 128 13.53 -5.82 -6.48
C LEU A 128 14.94 -5.94 -5.90
N ALA A 129 15.01 -6.26 -4.62
CA ALA A 129 16.19 -6.32 -3.77
C ALA A 129 16.88 -4.97 -3.47
N ASP A 130 16.23 -3.84 -3.75
CA ASP A 130 16.74 -2.52 -3.31
C ASP A 130 16.43 -2.19 -1.84
N LYS A 131 15.67 -3.07 -1.16
CA LYS A 131 15.19 -2.92 0.23
C LYS A 131 14.21 -1.75 0.37
N THR A 132 13.05 -1.86 -0.29
CA THR A 132 12.01 -0.83 -0.29
C THR A 132 10.61 -1.46 -0.31
N MET A 133 9.57 -0.61 -0.30
CA MET A 133 8.19 -1.04 -0.54
C MET A 133 7.97 -1.86 -1.82
N VAL A 134 8.83 -1.70 -2.84
CA VAL A 134 8.75 -2.47 -4.09
C VAL A 134 8.95 -3.97 -3.85
N ASP A 135 9.70 -4.35 -2.81
CA ASP A 135 9.96 -5.74 -2.43
C ASP A 135 8.72 -6.44 -1.87
N ALA A 136 7.81 -5.71 -1.24
CA ALA A 136 6.51 -6.23 -0.82
C ALA A 136 5.46 -6.11 -1.95
N LEU A 137 5.41 -4.97 -2.63
CA LEU A 137 4.36 -4.69 -3.63
C LEU A 137 4.51 -5.55 -4.88
N THR A 138 5.70 -5.74 -5.42
CA THR A 138 5.91 -6.51 -6.66
C THR A 138 5.37 -7.93 -6.57
N PRO A 139 5.80 -8.77 -5.61
CA PRO A 139 5.28 -10.14 -5.51
C PRO A 139 3.78 -10.18 -5.16
N ALA A 140 3.25 -9.17 -4.45
CA ALA A 140 1.83 -9.07 -4.17
C ALA A 140 0.98 -8.79 -5.42
N VAL A 141 1.43 -7.85 -6.27
CA VAL A 141 0.74 -7.56 -7.54
C VAL A 141 0.80 -8.75 -8.49
N GLU A 142 1.94 -9.43 -8.58
CA GLU A 142 2.07 -10.65 -9.38
C GLU A 142 1.11 -11.76 -8.91
N ALA A 143 0.92 -11.90 -7.60
CA ALA A 143 -0.04 -12.84 -7.03
C ALA A 143 -1.50 -12.47 -7.35
N LEU A 144 -1.86 -11.18 -7.32
CA LEU A 144 -3.19 -10.72 -7.75
C LEU A 144 -3.45 -11.06 -9.22
N GLU A 145 -2.48 -10.80 -10.09
CA GLU A 145 -2.61 -11.09 -11.52
C GLU A 145 -2.68 -12.59 -11.80
N SER A 146 -1.90 -13.41 -11.10
CA SER A 146 -2.00 -14.87 -11.19
C SER A 146 -3.37 -15.36 -10.74
N ALA A 147 -3.85 -14.88 -9.59
CA ALA A 147 -5.17 -15.25 -9.07
C ALA A 147 -6.30 -14.84 -10.01
N ALA A 148 -6.19 -13.68 -10.67
CA ALA A 148 -7.12 -13.23 -11.69
C ALA A 148 -7.14 -14.16 -12.92
N LYS A 149 -5.96 -14.61 -13.38
CA LYS A 149 -5.83 -15.57 -14.49
C LYS A 149 -6.42 -16.94 -14.13
N ASP A 150 -6.26 -17.35 -12.88
CA ASP A 150 -6.79 -18.61 -12.35
C ASP A 150 -8.31 -18.55 -12.06
N GLY A 151 -8.95 -17.39 -12.26
CA GLY A 151 -10.38 -17.21 -12.04
C GLY A 151 -10.81 -17.25 -10.57
N LEU A 152 -9.90 -16.92 -9.65
CA LEU A 152 -10.19 -16.91 -8.20
C LEU A 152 -11.09 -15.73 -7.82
N SER A 153 -11.72 -15.83 -6.65
CA SER A 153 -12.48 -14.72 -6.08
C SER A 153 -11.56 -13.57 -5.64
N LEU A 154 -12.11 -12.36 -5.53
CA LEU A 154 -11.37 -11.20 -5.03
C LEU A 154 -10.73 -11.45 -3.65
N LYS A 155 -11.47 -12.07 -2.74
CA LYS A 155 -10.95 -12.45 -1.41
C LYS A 155 -9.74 -13.37 -1.52
N GLN A 156 -9.84 -14.46 -2.29
CA GLN A 156 -8.74 -15.40 -2.49
C GLN A 156 -7.53 -14.74 -3.16
N GLY A 157 -7.76 -13.83 -4.11
CA GLY A 157 -6.70 -13.07 -4.76
C GLY A 157 -5.95 -12.16 -3.78
N LEU A 158 -6.67 -11.44 -2.93
CA LEU A 158 -6.09 -10.57 -1.90
C LEU A 158 -5.37 -11.37 -0.81
N GLU A 159 -5.90 -12.51 -0.37
CA GLU A 159 -5.22 -13.41 0.57
C GLU A 159 -3.88 -13.91 0.01
N LYS A 160 -3.85 -14.32 -1.27
CA LYS A 160 -2.60 -14.69 -1.95
C LYS A 160 -1.63 -13.51 -2.04
N ALA A 161 -2.13 -12.32 -2.37
CA ALA A 161 -1.32 -11.11 -2.45
C ALA A 161 -0.74 -10.72 -1.10
N LEU A 162 -1.52 -10.85 -0.03
CA LEU A 162 -1.11 -10.57 1.34
C LEU A 162 0.02 -11.50 1.78
N ALA A 163 -0.10 -12.80 1.53
CA ALA A 163 0.95 -13.77 1.84
C ALA A 163 2.27 -13.45 1.10
N MET A 164 2.18 -13.03 -0.16
CA MET A 164 3.34 -12.64 -0.96
C MET A 164 3.94 -11.30 -0.52
N ALA A 165 3.11 -10.33 -0.11
CA ALA A 165 3.57 -9.09 0.51
C ALA A 165 4.30 -9.33 1.84
N GLU A 166 3.77 -10.23 2.67
CA GLU A 166 4.39 -10.61 3.95
C GLU A 166 5.76 -11.23 3.73
N LYS A 167 5.86 -12.15 2.76
CA LYS A 167 7.14 -12.74 2.37
C LYS A 167 8.11 -11.67 1.87
N GLY A 168 7.69 -10.83 0.92
CA GLY A 168 8.52 -9.76 0.37
C GLY A 168 9.01 -8.76 1.42
N MET A 169 8.15 -8.40 2.38
CA MET A 169 8.48 -7.59 3.55
C MET A 169 9.56 -8.26 4.40
N LYS A 170 9.40 -9.54 4.77
CA LYS A 170 10.38 -10.26 5.61
C LYS A 170 11.71 -10.46 4.88
N ASP A 171 11.67 -10.71 3.57
CA ASP A 171 12.86 -10.87 2.73
C ASP A 171 13.72 -9.59 2.71
N THR A 172 13.18 -8.42 3.06
CA THR A 172 13.97 -7.19 3.18
C THR A 172 15.00 -7.26 4.31
N ILE A 173 14.81 -8.08 5.34
CA ILE A 173 15.67 -8.12 6.54
C ILE A 173 17.16 -8.30 6.18
N PRO A 174 17.58 -9.37 5.46
CA PRO A 174 19.00 -9.57 5.13
C PRO A 174 19.54 -8.61 4.06
N MET A 175 18.70 -7.82 3.39
CA MET A 175 19.13 -6.98 2.26
C MET A 175 19.92 -5.75 2.71
N VAL A 176 20.91 -5.37 1.92
CA VAL A 176 21.60 -4.08 2.00
C VAL A 176 20.83 -3.06 1.16
N ALA A 177 20.41 -1.97 1.79
CA ALA A 177 19.62 -0.93 1.16
C ALA A 177 20.36 -0.21 0.02
N ARG A 178 19.68 -0.01 -1.09
CA ARG A 178 20.21 0.72 -2.27
C ARG A 178 19.43 1.99 -2.59
N LYS A 179 18.31 2.21 -1.90
CA LYS A 179 17.44 3.38 -2.05
C LYS A 179 17.04 3.94 -0.70
N GLY A 180 16.53 5.18 -0.73
CA GLY A 180 16.06 5.87 0.48
C GLY A 180 17.17 6.15 1.50
N ARG A 181 16.76 6.60 2.68
CA ARG A 181 17.69 6.94 3.78
C ARG A 181 18.49 5.74 4.26
N ALA A 182 17.91 4.54 4.23
CA ALA A 182 18.58 3.30 4.63
C ALA A 182 19.85 3.03 3.81
N SER A 183 19.91 3.45 2.54
CA SER A 183 21.11 3.27 1.71
C SER A 183 22.33 4.02 2.24
N TYR A 184 22.15 5.07 3.05
CA TYR A 184 23.25 5.84 3.62
C TYR A 184 24.04 5.06 4.69
N LEU A 185 23.47 3.97 5.20
CA LEU A 185 24.08 3.09 6.20
C LEU A 185 24.92 1.96 5.57
N GLY A 186 24.81 1.75 4.25
CA GLY A 186 25.48 0.64 3.56
C GLY A 186 25.17 -0.71 4.21
N GLU A 187 26.18 -1.54 4.43
CA GLU A 187 26.07 -2.87 5.05
C GLU A 187 25.34 -2.87 6.40
N ARG A 188 25.36 -1.76 7.16
CA ARG A 188 24.66 -1.65 8.44
C ARG A 188 23.14 -1.65 8.31
N SER A 189 22.60 -1.49 7.10
CA SER A 189 21.16 -1.62 6.85
C SER A 189 20.68 -3.08 6.79
N ALA A 190 21.60 -4.04 6.61
CA ALA A 190 21.27 -5.46 6.67
C ALA A 190 20.94 -5.89 8.11
N GLY A 191 20.03 -6.85 8.24
CA GLY A 191 19.52 -7.33 9.53
C GLY A 191 18.29 -6.56 10.05
N HIS A 192 17.86 -5.50 9.37
CA HIS A 192 16.69 -4.69 9.74
C HIS A 192 15.60 -4.76 8.68
N GLN A 193 14.33 -4.87 9.08
CA GLN A 193 13.20 -4.91 8.14
C GLN A 193 12.91 -3.50 7.58
N ASP A 194 12.54 -3.40 6.30
CA ASP A 194 12.18 -2.11 5.69
C ASP A 194 10.82 -1.60 6.19
N PRO A 195 10.73 -0.36 6.70
CA PRO A 195 9.46 0.22 7.15
C PRO A 195 8.46 0.44 6.00
N GLY A 196 8.94 0.74 4.78
CA GLY A 196 8.09 0.93 3.59
C GLY A 196 7.42 -0.36 3.12
N ALA A 197 8.18 -1.46 3.05
CA ALA A 197 7.68 -2.80 2.77
C ALA A 197 6.68 -3.26 3.84
N THR A 198 6.97 -2.95 5.11
CA THR A 198 6.08 -3.27 6.23
C THR A 198 4.75 -2.54 6.12
N SER A 199 4.76 -1.23 5.87
CA SER A 199 3.50 -0.50 5.70
C SER A 199 2.72 -0.91 4.45
N SER A 200 3.41 -1.37 3.39
CA SER A 200 2.73 -1.92 2.20
C SER A 200 1.98 -3.21 2.53
N TYR A 201 2.61 -4.13 3.27
CA TYR A 201 1.94 -5.34 3.78
C TYR A 201 0.72 -4.99 4.64
N LEU A 202 0.85 -4.04 5.57
CA LEU A 202 -0.27 -3.61 6.43
C LEU A 202 -1.43 -2.99 5.63
N ILE A 203 -1.13 -2.21 4.60
CA ILE A 203 -2.15 -1.67 3.70
C ILE A 203 -2.88 -2.80 2.97
N LEU A 204 -2.17 -3.79 2.41
CA LEU A 204 -2.82 -4.95 1.79
C LEU A 204 -3.67 -5.75 2.79
N LYS A 205 -3.23 -5.86 4.03
CA LYS A 205 -4.01 -6.51 5.09
C LYS A 205 -5.35 -5.80 5.31
N ALA A 206 -5.33 -4.47 5.35
CA ALA A 206 -6.55 -3.69 5.47
C ALA A 206 -7.51 -3.85 4.28
N PHE A 207 -7.00 -4.07 3.06
CA PHE A 207 -7.83 -4.44 1.91
C PHE A 207 -8.50 -5.81 2.10
N CYS A 208 -7.81 -6.78 2.71
CA CYS A 208 -8.40 -8.09 3.01
C CYS A 208 -9.50 -7.96 4.06
N ASP A 209 -9.19 -7.30 5.18
CA ASP A 209 -10.09 -7.13 6.33
C ASP A 209 -11.37 -6.39 5.93
N ALA A 210 -11.28 -5.37 5.06
CA ALA A 210 -12.43 -4.61 4.59
C ALA A 210 -13.39 -5.40 3.67
N LEU A 211 -13.00 -6.59 3.20
CA LEU A 211 -13.87 -7.48 2.42
C LEU A 211 -14.52 -8.58 3.26
N GLU A 212 -14.13 -8.74 4.53
CA GLU A 212 -14.75 -9.72 5.42
C GLU A 212 -16.07 -9.25 6.04
N ASP A 213 -16.28 -7.92 6.03
CA ASP A 213 -17.50 -7.24 6.49
C ASP A 213 -18.52 -7.02 5.33
#